data_AF-A0A9P8TGM3-F1
#
_entry.id   AF-A0A9P8TGM3-F1
#
_cell.length_a   1.000
_cell.length_b   1.000
_cell.length_c   1.000
_cell.angle_alpha   90.00
_cell.angle_beta   90.00
_cell.angle_gamma   90.00
#
_symmetry.space_group_name_H-M   'P 1'
#
loop_
_entity.id
_entity.type
_entity.pdbx_description
1 polymer ?
#
loop_
_entity_poly.entity_id
_entity_poly.type
_entity_poly.pdbx_seq_one_letter_code
_entity_poly.pdbx_strand_id
1 'polypeptide(L)'
;MPRRIPDYPDAFAGYNLISSFGSLISLSSVILFAYVIYDQLVNGIPNKSLSTNSLLKNPDFFESNNIFTGNEIKANSIEFLLTHPPLFHPFNTLAIQS
;
A
#
# COMPACT_ATOMS: atom_id res chain seq x y z
N MET A 1 11.64 -23.80 23.70
CA MET A 1 12.81 -22.93 23.93
C MET A 1 12.42 -21.77 24.87
N PRO A 2 13.10 -21.56 26.00
CA PRO A 2 12.88 -20.38 26.85
C PRO A 2 13.36 -19.09 26.15
N ARG A 3 12.74 -17.95 26.50
CA ARG A 3 12.93 -16.66 25.81
C ARG A 3 14.23 -15.97 26.27
N ARG A 4 14.95 -15.33 25.33
CA ARG A 4 16.19 -14.54 25.57
C ARG A 4 17.42 -15.38 25.99
N ILE A 5 17.62 -16.53 25.35
CA ILE A 5 18.84 -17.33 25.56
C ILE A 5 19.72 -17.20 24.31
N PRO A 6 21.03 -16.92 24.47
CA PRO A 6 21.95 -16.83 23.34
C PRO A 6 22.29 -18.19 22.71
N ASP A 7 22.27 -19.26 23.49
CA ASP A 7 22.57 -20.64 23.05
C ASP A 7 21.37 -21.58 23.30
N TYR A 8 21.24 -22.64 22.53
CA TYR A 8 20.08 -23.54 22.57
C TYR A 8 20.48 -25.01 22.34
N PRO A 9 19.77 -25.96 22.98
CA PRO A 9 19.96 -27.39 22.70
C PRO A 9 19.77 -27.73 21.22
N ASP A 10 20.53 -28.72 20.71
CA ASP A 10 20.55 -29.12 19.29
C ASP A 10 19.17 -29.49 18.72
N ALA A 11 18.25 -29.98 19.58
CA ALA A 11 16.86 -30.26 19.20
C ALA A 11 16.11 -29.04 18.61
N PHE A 12 16.57 -27.81 18.86
CA PHE A 12 15.97 -26.58 18.32
C PHE A 12 16.74 -25.98 17.14
N ALA A 13 17.87 -26.56 16.74
CA ALA A 13 18.73 -26.00 15.70
C ALA A 13 18.02 -25.85 14.35
N GLY A 14 17.21 -26.84 13.94
CA GLY A 14 16.48 -26.79 12.67
C GLY A 14 15.53 -25.59 12.54
N TYR A 15 14.75 -25.30 13.60
CA TYR A 15 13.82 -24.17 13.60
C TYR A 15 14.53 -22.81 13.69
N ASN A 16 15.68 -22.74 14.36
CA ASN A 16 16.49 -21.52 14.41
C ASN A 16 17.18 -21.24 13.07
N LEU A 17 17.58 -22.28 12.33
CA LEU A 17 18.11 -22.14 10.97
C LEU A 17 17.05 -21.58 10.02
N ILE A 18 15.85 -22.15 9.95
CA ILE A 18 14.79 -21.64 9.07
C ILE A 18 14.37 -20.21 9.45
N SER A 19 14.31 -19.89 10.75
CA SER A 19 14.01 -18.53 11.22
C SER A 19 15.09 -17.52 10.79
N SER A 20 16.36 -17.92 10.83
CA SER A 20 17.48 -17.08 10.37
C SER A 20 17.43 -16.84 8.86
N PHE A 21 17.13 -17.88 8.07
CA PHE A 21 16.90 -17.71 6.63
C PHE A 21 15.70 -16.80 6.33
N GLY A 22 14.62 -16.92 7.09
CA GLY A 22 13.46 -16.03 7.01
C GLY A 22 13.84 -14.57 7.25
N SER A 23 14.73 -14.30 8.21
CA SER A 23 15.22 -12.95 8.48
C SER A 23 15.99 -12.34 7.30
N LEU A 24 16.78 -13.13 6.57
CA LEU A 24 17.47 -12.66 5.36
C LEU A 24 16.49 -12.30 4.23
N ILE A 25 15.42 -13.09 4.09
CA ILE A 25 14.34 -12.81 3.12
C ILE A 25 13.61 -11.51 3.51
N SER A 26 13.28 -11.33 4.80
CA SER A 26 12.67 -10.10 5.29
C SER A 26 13.56 -8.87 5.06
N LEU A 27 14.87 -8.99 5.30
CA LEU A 27 15.83 -7.92 5.02
C LEU A 27 15.83 -7.57 3.52
N SER A 28 15.84 -8.58 2.65
CA SER A 28 15.80 -8.38 1.20
C SER A 28 14.50 -7.70 0.76
N SER A 29 13.36 -8.06 1.36
CA SER A 29 12.06 -7.43 1.11
C SER A 29 12.04 -5.95 1.52
N VAL A 30 12.67 -5.58 2.64
CA VAL A 30 12.77 -4.17 3.08
C VAL A 30 13.62 -3.35 2.10
N ILE A 31 14.71 -3.92 1.58
CA ILE A 31 15.55 -3.25 0.56
C ILE A 31 14.74 -3.02 -0.73
N LEU A 32 13.99 -4.03 -1.19
CA LEU A 32 13.10 -3.89 -2.34
C LEU A 32 12.00 -2.86 -2.09
N PHE A 33 11.41 -2.83 -0.90
CA PHE A 33 10.40 -1.85 -0.53
C PHE A 33 10.95 -0.41 -0.55
N ALA A 34 12.18 -0.21 -0.05
CA ALA A 34 12.85 1.09 -0.13
C ALA A 34 13.08 1.53 -1.59
N TYR A 35 13.44 0.58 -2.47
CA TYR A 35 13.54 0.86 -3.91
C TYR A 35 12.19 1.24 -4.53
N VAL A 36 11.11 0.55 -4.17
CA VAL A 36 9.75 0.90 -4.65
C VAL A 36 9.34 2.30 -4.18
N ILE A 37 9.68 2.70 -2.95
CA ILE A 37 9.44 4.08 -2.49
C ILE A 37 10.24 5.08 -3.34
N TYR A 38 11.51 4.80 -3.59
CA TYR A 38 12.35 5.64 -4.44
C TYR A 38 11.76 5.80 -5.85
N ASP A 39 11.35 4.68 -6.48
CA ASP A 39 10.73 4.71 -7.80
C ASP A 39 9.41 5.47 -7.78
N GLN A 40 8.57 5.31 -6.75
CA GLN A 40 7.32 6.04 -6.60
C GLN A 40 7.52 7.56 -6.50
N LEU A 41 8.59 8.01 -5.84
CA LEU A 41 8.90 9.44 -5.68
C LEU A 41 9.44 10.06 -6.97
N VAL A 42 10.25 9.33 -7.74
CA VAL A 42 10.89 9.84 -8.96
C VAL A 42 10.00 9.64 -10.19
N ASN A 43 9.39 8.46 -10.32
CA ASN A 43 8.63 8.01 -11.49
C ASN A 43 7.11 7.91 -11.24
N GLY A 44 6.57 8.44 -10.15
CA GLY A 44 5.14 8.36 -9.84
C GLY A 44 4.22 8.97 -10.91
N ILE A 45 4.62 10.10 -11.51
CA ILE A 45 3.86 10.78 -12.58
C ILE A 45 3.83 9.95 -13.88
N PRO A 46 4.98 9.50 -14.44
CA PRO A 46 4.96 8.66 -15.63
C PRO A 46 4.26 7.31 -15.38
N ASN A 47 4.41 6.71 -14.19
CA ASN A 47 3.73 5.46 -13.82
C ASN A 47 2.19 5.58 -13.88
N LYS A 48 1.63 6.77 -13.59
CA LYS A 48 0.18 7.02 -13.72
C LYS A 48 -0.31 6.92 -15.17
N SER A 49 0.49 7.36 -16.14
CA SER A 49 0.12 7.32 -17.56
C SER A 49 0.24 5.94 -18.19
N LEU A 50 1.13 5.10 -17.64
CA LEU A 50 1.43 3.78 -18.17
C LEU A 50 0.44 2.71 -17.70
N SER A 51 -0.12 2.87 -16.49
CA SER A 51 -1.09 1.94 -15.92
C SER A 51 -2.52 2.36 -16.28
N THR A 52 -3.22 1.52 -17.06
CA THR A 52 -4.64 1.70 -17.38
C THR A 52 -5.58 1.39 -16.20
N ASN A 53 -5.07 0.83 -15.09
CA ASN A 53 -5.84 0.44 -13.93
C ASN A 53 -5.23 1.02 -12.64
N SER A 54 -5.32 2.35 -12.49
CA SER A 54 -5.02 3.05 -11.22
C SER A 54 -6.30 3.35 -10.42
N LEU A 55 -7.31 2.50 -10.56
CA LEU A 55 -8.61 2.71 -9.93
C LEU A 55 -8.59 2.12 -8.52
N LEU A 56 -9.06 2.92 -7.55
CA LEU A 56 -9.27 2.49 -6.16
C LEU A 56 -10.28 1.34 -6.08
N LYS A 57 -11.22 1.27 -7.02
CA LYS A 57 -12.24 0.23 -7.17
C LYS A 57 -12.50 -0.03 -8.64
N ASN A 58 -12.87 -1.26 -8.95
CA ASN A 58 -13.39 -1.62 -10.27
C ASN A 58 -14.89 -1.29 -10.35
N PRO A 59 -15.46 -1.10 -11.56
CA PRO A 59 -16.91 -0.97 -11.74
C PRO A 59 -17.67 -2.18 -11.20
N ASP A 60 -18.88 -1.93 -10.72
CA ASP A 60 -19.79 -2.99 -10.28
C ASP A 60 -20.25 -3.84 -11.48
N PHE A 61 -20.70 -5.08 -11.23
CA PHE A 61 -21.07 -6.02 -12.31
C PHE A 61 -22.13 -5.47 -13.28
N PHE A 62 -23.05 -4.64 -12.80
CA PHE A 62 -24.13 -4.05 -13.61
C PHE A 62 -23.83 -2.61 -14.07
N GLU A 63 -22.64 -2.09 -13.77
CA GLU A 63 -22.24 -0.73 -14.14
C GLU A 63 -21.39 -0.77 -15.41
N SER A 64 -21.76 0.04 -16.40
CA SER A 64 -20.93 0.19 -17.60
C SER A 64 -19.75 1.13 -17.33
N ASN A 65 -18.63 0.94 -18.05
CA ASN A 65 -17.45 1.78 -17.90
C ASN A 65 -17.73 3.28 -18.09
N ASN A 66 -18.66 3.65 -18.97
CA ASN A 66 -19.02 5.05 -19.18
C ASN A 66 -19.75 5.68 -17.99
N ILE A 67 -20.51 4.88 -17.23
CA ILE A 67 -21.17 5.33 -16.00
C ILE A 67 -20.12 5.44 -14.89
N PHE A 68 -19.22 4.45 -14.81
CA PHE A 68 -18.12 4.45 -13.85
C PHE A 68 -17.16 5.63 -14.03
N THR A 69 -16.78 5.97 -15.26
CA THR A 69 -15.91 7.14 -15.53
C THR A 69 -16.57 8.48 -15.15
N GLY A 70 -17.90 8.53 -15.07
CA GLY A 70 -18.63 9.68 -14.54
C GLY A 70 -18.61 9.77 -13.01
N ASN A 71 -18.34 8.66 -12.31
CA ASN A 71 -18.31 8.58 -10.85
C ASN A 71 -17.26 7.56 -10.36
N GLU A 72 -15.98 7.86 -10.62
CA GLU A 72 -14.88 6.91 -10.42
C GLU A 72 -14.54 6.65 -8.94
N ILE A 73 -14.78 7.64 -8.06
CA ILE A 73 -14.39 7.59 -6.65
C ILE A 73 -15.60 7.27 -5.78
N LYS A 74 -15.82 5.99 -5.54
CA LYS A 74 -16.85 5.49 -4.60
C LYS A 74 -16.22 5.17 -3.25
N ALA A 75 -16.19 6.15 -2.33
CA ALA A 75 -15.65 5.98 -0.97
C ALA A 75 -16.69 6.32 0.10
N ASN A 76 -16.53 5.73 1.29
CA ASN A 76 -17.39 6.01 2.46
C ASN A 76 -16.86 7.21 3.28
N SER A 77 -15.78 7.81 2.82
CA SER A 77 -14.95 8.74 3.57
C SER A 77 -14.37 9.77 2.59
N ILE A 78 -14.13 10.98 3.09
CA ILE A 78 -13.85 12.13 2.23
C ILE A 78 -12.38 12.22 1.79
N GLU A 79 -11.46 11.45 2.38
CA GLU A 79 -10.03 11.52 2.06
C GLU A 79 -9.70 11.21 0.61
N PHE A 80 -10.45 10.32 -0.03
CA PHE A 80 -10.24 9.96 -1.44
C PHE A 80 -10.90 10.92 -2.42
N LEU A 81 -11.80 11.79 -1.96
CA LEU A 81 -12.46 12.82 -2.77
C LEU A 81 -11.64 14.11 -2.85
N LEU A 82 -10.64 14.28 -1.98
CA LEU A 82 -9.74 15.43 -1.99
C LEU A 82 -8.74 15.37 -3.16
N THR A 83 -8.17 16.53 -3.49
CA THR A 83 -7.12 16.62 -4.51
C THR A 83 -5.85 15.87 -4.09
N HIS A 84 -5.04 15.44 -5.06
CA HIS A 84 -3.76 14.78 -4.82
C HIS A 84 -2.62 15.61 -5.43
N PRO A 85 -1.67 16.17 -4.64
CA PRO A 85 -1.67 16.22 -3.17
C PRO A 85 -2.80 17.11 -2.62
N PRO A 86 -3.24 16.89 -1.37
CA PRO A 86 -4.27 17.72 -0.76
C PRO A 86 -3.77 19.14 -0.52
N LEU A 87 -4.68 20.09 -0.54
CA LEU A 87 -4.40 21.49 -0.20
C LEU A 87 -3.98 21.61 1.28
N PHE A 88 -3.17 22.63 1.61
CA PHE A 88 -2.78 22.93 3.00
C PHE A 88 -3.99 23.21 3.90
N HIS A 89 -5.02 23.88 3.35
CA HIS A 89 -6.33 24.07 3.96
C HIS A 89 -7.38 23.44 3.04
N PRO A 90 -7.75 22.16 3.24
CA PRO A 90 -8.61 21.44 2.32
C PRO A 90 -10.08 21.88 2.38
N PHE A 91 -10.51 22.48 3.48
CA PHE A 91 -11.89 22.89 3.71
C PHE A 91 -11.95 24.39 4.03
N ASN A 92 -12.41 25.19 3.07
CA ASN A 92 -12.77 26.59 3.31
C ASN A 92 -14.12 26.72 4.02
N THR A 93 -14.99 25.72 3.80
CA THR A 93 -16.25 25.52 4.51
C THR A 93 -16.29 24.08 5.01
N LEU A 94 -16.85 23.86 6.20
CA LEU A 94 -16.95 22.52 6.78
C LEU A 94 -17.79 21.61 5.88
N ALA A 95 -17.32 20.37 5.69
CA ALA A 95 -18.09 19.35 4.98
C ALA A 95 -19.37 19.03 5.75
N ILE A 96 -20.49 18.98 5.03
CA ILE A 96 -21.80 18.70 5.61
C ILE A 96 -22.10 17.22 5.39
N GLN A 97 -22.68 16.59 6.41
CA GLN A 97 -23.17 15.22 6.35
C GLN A 97 -24.66 15.22 6.70
N SER A 98 -25.44 14.42 5.98
CA SER A 98 -26.88 14.20 6.22
C SER A 98 -27.16 13.35 7.45
#